data_AF-A0A950UY62-F1
#
_entry.id   AF-A0A950UY62-F1
#
_cell.length_a   1.000
_cell.length_b   1.000
_cell.length_c   1.000
_cell.angle_alpha   90.00
_cell.angle_beta   90.00
_cell.angle_gamma   90.00
#
_symmetry.space_group_name_H-M   'P 1'
#
loop_
_entity.id
_entity.type
_entity.pdbx_description
1 polymer ?
#
loop_
_entity_poly.entity_id
_entity_poly.type
_entity_poly.pdbx_seq_one_letter_code
_entity_poly.pdbx_strand_id
1 'polypeptide(L)'
;LRAGSYASYSYYTIDGEPVVDEILRQETLHDDLRRVGAQLGFPVADELRRMKTRSRKDPRPAREILSDAQKDVIYAVCQKEFELLGYER
;
A
#
# COMPACT_ATOMS: atom_id res chain seq x y z
N LEU A 1 14.18 18.41 -8.20
CA LEU A 1 13.36 17.37 -7.54
C LEU A 1 11.93 17.56 -8.02
N ARG A 2 11.29 16.56 -8.64
CA ARG A 2 9.89 16.67 -9.08
C ARG A 2 9.03 16.90 -7.84
N ALA A 3 8.17 17.91 -7.87
CA ALA A 3 7.20 18.24 -6.83
C ALA A 3 6.06 17.22 -6.81
N GLY A 4 6.37 15.96 -6.50
CA GLY A 4 5.40 14.91 -6.22
C GLY A 4 5.60 14.45 -4.79
N SER A 5 4.55 14.46 -3.99
CA SER A 5 4.53 13.78 -2.70
C SER A 5 4.68 12.26 -2.94
N TYR A 6 5.61 11.63 -2.25
CA TYR A 6 5.71 10.16 -2.19
C TYR A 6 4.69 9.55 -1.21
N ALA A 7 4.15 10.37 -0.30
CA ALA A 7 3.05 9.99 0.56
C ALA A 7 1.73 10.03 -0.21
N SER A 8 0.94 8.96 -0.04
CA SER A 8 -0.37 8.75 -0.66
C SER A 8 -1.53 8.97 0.31
N TYR A 9 -1.25 9.21 1.59
CA TYR A 9 -2.24 9.40 2.65
C TYR A 9 -3.40 10.33 2.26
N SER A 10 -3.10 11.44 1.57
CA SER A 10 -4.11 12.42 1.14
C SER A 10 -5.12 11.91 0.11
N TYR A 11 -4.87 10.77 -0.55
CA TYR A 11 -5.77 10.24 -1.58
C TYR A 11 -6.97 9.49 -1.00
N TYR A 12 -6.90 9.04 0.26
CA TYR A 12 -7.94 8.24 0.90
C TYR A 12 -8.32 8.80 2.28
N THR A 13 -8.02 10.08 2.52
CA THR A 13 -8.32 10.77 3.78
C THR A 13 -9.01 12.10 3.54
N ILE A 14 -9.90 12.49 4.47
CA ILE A 14 -10.54 13.81 4.54
C ILE A 14 -10.31 14.32 5.96
N ASP A 15 -9.90 15.59 6.09
CA ASP A 15 -9.55 16.22 7.37
C ASP A 15 -8.54 15.42 8.22
N GLY A 16 -7.67 14.65 7.55
CA GLY A 16 -6.65 13.83 8.18
C GLY A 16 -7.13 12.46 8.67
N GLU A 17 -8.39 12.10 8.42
CA GLU A 17 -8.98 10.82 8.81
C GLU A 17 -9.22 9.92 7.58
N PRO A 18 -8.93 8.61 7.64
CA PRO A 18 -9.26 7.68 6.56
C PRO A 18 -10.77 7.63 6.29
N VAL A 19 -11.17 7.74 5.02
CA VAL A 19 -12.58 7.72 4.59
C VAL A 19 -12.92 6.54 3.67
N VAL A 20 -12.07 5.51 3.70
CA VAL A 20 -12.29 4.25 2.99
C VAL A 20 -12.75 3.19 3.98
N ASP A 21 -13.65 2.29 3.56
CA ASP A 21 -14.13 1.19 4.40
C ASP A 21 -13.01 0.20 4.73
N GLU A 22 -12.14 -0.09 3.75
CA GLU A 22 -11.06 -1.06 3.89
C GLU A 22 -9.81 -0.67 3.08
N ILE A 23 -8.64 -1.04 3.60
CA ILE A 23 -7.35 -0.97 2.88
C ILE A 23 -6.84 -2.39 2.68
N LEU A 24 -6.73 -2.82 1.43
CA LEU A 24 -6.33 -4.18 1.07
C LEU A 24 -4.83 -4.28 0.80
N ARG A 25 -4.25 -5.42 1.15
CA ARG A 25 -2.82 -5.70 0.95
C ARG A 25 -2.58 -6.42 -0.37
N GLN A 26 -1.45 -6.13 -1.03
CA GLN A 26 -1.13 -6.76 -2.31
C GLN A 26 -0.89 -8.28 -2.16
N GLU A 27 -0.24 -8.66 -1.06
CA GLU A 27 0.07 -10.03 -0.69
C GLU A 27 -1.18 -10.92 -0.51
N THR A 28 -2.31 -10.35 -0.11
CA THR A 28 -3.59 -11.06 0.13
C THR A 28 -4.72 -10.59 -0.80
N LEU A 29 -4.39 -9.81 -1.84
CA LEU A 29 -5.37 -9.05 -2.62
C LEU A 29 -6.49 -9.91 -3.20
N HIS A 30 -6.17 -11.11 -3.68
CA HIS A 30 -7.17 -11.98 -4.31
C HIS A 30 -8.21 -12.45 -3.29
N ASP A 31 -7.75 -12.92 -2.13
CA ASP A 31 -8.63 -13.38 -1.05
C ASP A 31 -9.46 -12.23 -0.48
N ASP A 32 -8.82 -11.07 -0.31
CA ASP A 32 -9.49 -9.85 0.15
C ASP A 32 -10.59 -9.40 -0.83
N LEU A 33 -10.31 -9.40 -2.14
CA LEU A 33 -11.32 -9.06 -3.13
C LEU A 33 -12.47 -10.06 -3.14
N ARG A 34 -12.20 -11.37 -2.99
CA ARG A 34 -13.27 -12.38 -2.89
C ARG A 34 -14.16 -12.14 -1.68
N ARG A 35 -13.56 -11.81 -0.52
CA ARG A 35 -14.27 -11.48 0.71
C ARG A 35 -15.15 -10.23 0.52
N VAL A 36 -14.59 -9.15 -0.02
CA VAL A 36 -15.32 -7.90 -0.27
C VAL A 36 -16.43 -8.10 -1.30
N GLY A 37 -16.17 -8.84 -2.38
CA GLY A 37 -17.18 -9.17 -3.39
C GLY A 37 -18.35 -9.98 -2.82
N ALA A 38 -18.07 -10.96 -1.95
CA ALA A 38 -19.11 -11.73 -1.26
C ALA A 38 -19.96 -10.84 -0.34
N GLN A 39 -19.35 -9.88 0.37
CA GLN A 39 -20.07 -8.92 1.21
C GLN A 39 -20.96 -7.98 0.39
N LEU A 40 -20.50 -7.56 -0.80
CA LEU A 40 -21.20 -6.64 -1.68
C LEU A 40 -22.13 -7.31 -2.71
N GLY A 41 -22.17 -8.65 -2.74
CA GLY A 41 -23.06 -9.42 -3.60
C GLY A 41 -22.64 -9.49 -5.07
N PHE A 42 -21.34 -9.30 -5.39
CA PHE A 42 -20.84 -9.48 -6.75
C PHE A 42 -19.72 -10.52 -6.83
N PRO A 43 -19.68 -11.32 -7.92
CA PRO A 43 -18.64 -12.31 -8.10
C PRO A 43 -17.31 -11.64 -8.47
N VAL A 44 -16.24 -12.00 -7.75
CA VAL A 44 -14.87 -11.73 -8.18
C VAL A 44 -14.38 -12.90 -9.00
N ALA A 45 -13.70 -12.60 -10.11
CA ALA A 45 -13.14 -13.62 -11.00
C ALA A 45 -12.23 -14.61 -10.24
N ASP A 46 -12.33 -15.88 -10.60
CA ASP A 46 -11.49 -16.93 -10.03
C ASP A 46 -10.00 -16.67 -10.26
N GLU A 47 -9.65 -16.03 -11.37
CA GLU A 47 -8.29 -15.62 -11.69
C GLU A 47 -8.21 -14.11 -11.90
N LEU A 48 -7.37 -13.45 -11.11
CA LEU A 48 -6.97 -12.08 -11.36
C LEU A 48 -5.81 -12.08 -12.36
N ARG A 49 -6.00 -11.40 -13.50
CA ARG A 49 -4.90 -11.16 -14.44
C ARG A 49 -3.79 -10.41 -13.71
N ARG A 50 -2.56 -10.91 -13.78
CA ARG A 50 -1.39 -10.21 -13.23
C ARG A 50 -1.20 -8.87 -13.95
N MET A 51 -1.56 -7.79 -13.27
CA MET A 51 -1.53 -6.44 -13.84
C MET A 51 -0.11 -5.84 -13.88
N LYS A 52 0.78 -6.26 -12.98
CA LYS A 52 2.17 -5.79 -12.91
C LYS A 52 3.11 -6.80 -13.56
N THR A 53 3.53 -6.51 -14.80
CA THR A 53 4.45 -7.38 -15.57
C THR A 53 5.93 -7.08 -15.32
N ARG A 54 6.27 -5.96 -14.69
CA ARG A 54 7.66 -5.59 -14.37
C ARG A 54 8.01 -5.86 -12.91
N SER A 55 9.00 -6.72 -12.70
CA SER A 55 9.70 -6.87 -11.44
C SER A 55 10.62 -5.68 -11.17
N ARG A 56 10.91 -5.44 -9.88
CA ARG A 56 11.94 -4.47 -9.49
C ARG A 56 13.29 -4.95 -10.02
N LYS A 57 14.14 -4.02 -10.48
CA LYS A 57 15.53 -4.35 -10.90
C LYS A 57 16.29 -5.04 -9.76
N ASP A 58 16.03 -4.62 -8.53
CA ASP A 58 16.51 -5.27 -7.31
C ASP A 58 15.29 -5.85 -6.56
N PRO A 59 15.18 -7.19 -6.42
CA PRO A 59 14.06 -7.83 -5.74
C PRO A 59 14.18 -7.79 -4.22
N ARG A 60 15.34 -7.40 -3.65
CA ARG A 60 15.53 -7.41 -2.19
C ARG A 60 14.51 -6.50 -1.50
N PRO A 61 14.03 -6.85 -0.30
CA PRO A 61 13.17 -5.98 0.49
C PRO A 61 13.81 -4.60 0.71
N ALA A 62 13.01 -3.53 0.71
CA ALA A 62 13.52 -2.18 0.89
C ALA A 62 14.31 -2.02 2.21
N ARG A 63 13.89 -2.71 3.28
CA ARG A 63 14.57 -2.75 4.59
C ARG A 63 16.03 -3.23 4.53
N GLU A 64 16.39 -4.01 3.52
CA GLU A 64 17.74 -4.56 3.31
C GLU A 64 18.60 -3.69 2.37
N ILE A 65 17.97 -2.85 1.55
CA ILE A 65 18.66 -2.00 0.55
C ILE A 65 18.89 -0.60 1.10
N LEU A 66 17.93 -0.09 1.88
CA LEU A 66 17.96 1.28 2.39
C LEU A 66 18.86 1.38 3.63
N SER A 67 19.69 2.42 3.65
CA SER A 67 20.39 2.85 4.85
C SER A 67 19.42 3.41 5.90
N ASP A 68 19.83 3.43 7.17
CA ASP A 68 18.98 3.92 8.25
C ASP A 68 18.63 5.40 8.06
N ALA A 69 19.56 6.22 7.59
CA ALA A 69 19.28 7.62 7.26
C ALA A 69 18.19 7.78 6.17
N GLN A 70 18.12 6.85 5.21
CA GLN A 70 17.05 6.86 4.19
C GLN A 70 15.72 6.40 4.76
N LYS A 71 15.73 5.37 5.63
CA LYS A 71 14.52 4.92 6.33
C LYS A 71 13.92 6.04 7.18
N ASP A 72 14.77 6.84 7.83
CA ASP A 72 14.35 7.96 8.66
C ASP A 72 13.65 9.06 7.85
N VAL A 73 14.20 9.40 6.68
CA VAL A 73 13.57 10.35 5.77
C VAL A 73 12.21 9.82 5.27
N ILE A 74 12.13 8.54 4.92
CA ILE A 74 10.87 7.93 4.45
C ILE A 74 9.84 7.92 5.58
N TYR A 75 10.23 7.51 6.79
CA TYR A 75 9.35 7.49 7.94
C TYR A 75 8.83 8.89 8.27
N ALA A 76 9.68 9.91 8.25
CA ALA A 76 9.27 11.30 8.51
C ALA A 76 8.25 11.81 7.47
N VAL A 77 8.33 11.36 6.22
CA VAL A 77 7.40 11.75 5.15
C VAL A 77 6.10 10.95 5.20
N CYS A 78 6.19 9.65 5.51
CA CYS A 78 5.08 8.69 5.44
C CYS A 78 4.54 8.27 6.82
N GLN A 79 4.83 9.02 7.88
CA GLN A 79 4.55 8.62 9.27
C GLN A 79 3.11 8.14 9.46
N LYS A 80 2.13 8.92 8.98
CA LYS A 80 0.71 8.59 9.11
C LYS A 80 0.33 7.26 8.45
N GLU A 81 1.00 6.92 7.35
CA GLU A 81 0.80 5.67 6.62
C GLU A 81 1.39 4.49 7.37
N PHE A 82 2.56 4.66 7.98
CA PHE A 82 3.17 3.64 8.83
C PHE A 82 2.29 3.33 10.03
N GLU A 83 1.76 4.37 10.68
CA GLU A 83 0.84 4.24 11.81
C GLU A 83 -0.48 3.56 11.38
N LEU A 84 -1.10 4.02 10.30
CA LEU A 84 -2.36 3.47 9.79
C LEU A 84 -2.24 2.00 9.36
N LEU A 85 -1.15 1.63 8.69
CA LEU A 85 -0.96 0.29 8.13
C LEU A 85 -0.25 -0.68 9.08
N GLY A 86 0.20 -0.18 10.24
CA GLY A 86 0.95 -0.94 11.24
C GLY A 86 2.32 -1.40 10.70
N TYR A 87 3.00 -0.55 9.93
CA TYR A 87 4.34 -0.86 9.42
C TYR A 87 5.42 -0.48 10.42
N GLU A 88 6.46 -1.31 10.47
CA GLU A 88 7.68 -1.04 11.23
C GLU A 88 8.60 -0.11 10.44
N ARG A 89 9.30 0.77 11.16
CA ARG A 89 10.32 1.68 10.60
C ARG A 89 11.56 0.92 10.11
#